data_AF-A0A0F6PAB8-F1
#
_entry.id   AF-A0A0F6PAB8-F1
#
_cell.length_a   1.000
_cell.length_b   1.000
_cell.length_c   1.000
_cell.angle_alpha   90.00
_cell.angle_beta   90.00
_cell.angle_gamma   90.00
#
_symmetry.space_group_name_H-M   'P 1'
#
loop_
_entity.id
_entity.type
_entity.pdbx_description
1 polymer ?
#
loop_
_entity_poly.entity_id
_entity_poly.type
_entity_poly.pdbx_seq_one_letter_code
_entity_poly.pdbx_strand_id
1 'polypeptide(L)'
;IFWVAGHRLHHAYTEHEDKDPYSARRGFWWSHMLWIFYPKSEFFDYDYYQKYAPDLARDPFYCWLNRYFLVLQIPVAILLYLMGGWSYIVYGVFVRAVVLWHTTWLINSVTHMWGYRT
;
A
#
# COMPACT_ATOMS: atom_id res chain seq x y z
N ILE A 1 -6.64 2.99 5.99
CA ILE A 1 -7.89 2.31 5.57
C ILE A 1 -7.72 1.70 4.19
N PHE A 2 -7.23 2.46 3.21
CA PHE A 2 -6.90 2.00 1.85
C PHE A 2 -6.21 0.62 1.80
N TRP A 3 -5.10 0.45 2.53
CA TRP A 3 -4.35 -0.80 2.54
C TRP A 3 -5.18 -2.00 3.02
N VAL A 4 -5.91 -1.86 4.13
CA VAL A 4 -6.73 -2.95 4.69
C VAL A 4 -7.89 -3.29 3.76
N ALA A 5 -8.54 -2.27 3.18
CA ALA A 5 -9.61 -2.47 2.21
C ALA A 5 -9.12 -3.23 0.97
N GLY A 6 -8.01 -2.79 0.37
CA GLY A 6 -7.38 -3.46 -0.77
C GLY A 6 -6.93 -4.89 -0.42
N HIS A 7 -6.35 -5.09 0.76
CA HIS A 7 -5.89 -6.41 1.21
C HIS A 7 -7.04 -7.40 1.43
N ARG A 8 -8.14 -6.95 2.06
CA ARG A 8 -9.35 -7.76 2.22
C ARG A 8 -9.97 -8.10 0.86
N LEU A 9 -9.96 -7.16 -0.07
CA LEU A 9 -10.49 -7.37 -1.41
C LEU A 9 -9.66 -8.38 -2.21
N HIS A 10 -8.34 -8.32 -2.10
CA HIS A 10 -7.42 -9.31 -2.67
C HIS A 10 -7.66 -10.72 -2.09
N HIS A 11 -7.84 -10.86 -0.77
CA HIS A 11 -8.17 -12.17 -0.19
C HIS A 11 -9.56 -12.68 -0.61
N ALA A 12 -10.53 -11.77 -0.77
CA ALA A 12 -11.88 -12.14 -1.19
C ALA A 12 -11.96 -12.59 -2.66
N TYR A 13 -11.08 -12.06 -3.52
CA TYR A 13 -11.10 -12.32 -4.97
C TYR A 13 -9.73 -12.72 -5.52
N THR A 14 -8.94 -13.47 -4.74
CA THR A 14 -7.54 -13.79 -5.06
C THR A 14 -7.40 -14.30 -6.50
N GLU A 15 -6.52 -13.67 -7.27
CA GLU A 15 -6.27 -13.96 -8.69
C GLU A 15 -7.43 -13.67 -9.66
N HIS A 16 -8.44 -12.89 -9.27
CA HIS A 16 -9.44 -12.40 -10.21
C HIS A 16 -8.93 -11.12 -10.92
N GLU A 17 -8.73 -11.19 -12.24
CA GLU A 17 -8.06 -10.12 -13.01
C GLU A 17 -8.70 -8.72 -12.84
N ASP A 18 -10.03 -8.64 -12.71
CA ASP A 18 -10.72 -7.36 -12.52
C ASP A 18 -10.94 -6.93 -11.08
N LYS A 19 -11.19 -7.87 -10.17
CA LYS A 19 -11.66 -7.59 -8.80
C LYS A 19 -10.53 -7.55 -7.78
N ASP A 20 -9.45 -8.29 -8.05
CA ASP A 20 -8.23 -8.22 -7.27
C ASP A 20 -7.33 -7.10 -7.82
N PRO A 21 -7.10 -6.02 -7.06
CA PRO A 21 -6.34 -4.87 -7.53
C PRO A 21 -4.93 -5.23 -8.01
N TYR A 22 -4.31 -6.25 -7.41
CA TYR A 22 -2.93 -6.64 -7.69
C TYR A 22 -2.78 -8.12 -8.07
N SER A 23 -3.78 -8.66 -8.80
CA SER A 23 -3.76 -10.03 -9.32
C SER A 23 -2.46 -10.39 -10.05
N ALA A 24 -1.84 -11.51 -9.66
CA ALA A 24 -0.64 -12.05 -10.30
C ALA A 24 -0.92 -12.66 -11.68
N ARG A 25 -2.17 -13.06 -12.00
CA ARG A 25 -2.57 -13.47 -13.36
C ARG A 25 -2.37 -12.38 -14.41
N ARG A 26 -2.35 -11.11 -14.02
CA ARG A 26 -2.02 -9.97 -14.89
C ARG A 26 -0.52 -9.77 -15.10
N GLY A 27 0.30 -10.66 -14.54
CA GLY A 27 1.75 -10.71 -14.69
C GLY A 27 2.52 -10.04 -13.55
N PHE A 28 3.81 -10.38 -13.45
CA PHE A 28 4.71 -9.92 -12.39
C PHE A 28 4.69 -8.40 -12.20
N TRP A 29 4.84 -7.64 -13.28
CA TRP A 29 4.90 -6.18 -13.19
C TRP A 29 3.57 -5.58 -12.73
N TRP A 30 2.44 -6.20 -13.10
CA TRP A 30 1.13 -5.77 -12.63
C TRP A 30 1.00 -5.93 -11.13
N SER A 31 1.19 -7.14 -10.60
CA SER A 31 1.08 -7.41 -9.17
C SER A 31 2.16 -6.72 -8.33
N HIS A 32 3.33 -6.45 -8.91
CA HIS A 32 4.43 -5.77 -8.21
C HIS A 32 4.27 -4.26 -8.14
N MET A 33 3.86 -3.56 -9.20
CA MET A 33 3.73 -2.10 -9.12
C MET A 33 2.75 -1.46 -10.09
N LEU A 34 2.46 -2.05 -11.26
CA LEU A 34 1.69 -1.32 -12.29
C LEU A 34 0.26 -1.01 -11.85
N TRP A 35 -0.32 -1.80 -10.94
CA TRP A 35 -1.65 -1.53 -10.39
C TRP A 35 -1.80 -0.12 -9.77
N ILE A 36 -0.71 0.50 -9.30
CA ILE A 36 -0.74 1.86 -8.76
C ILE A 36 -0.74 2.95 -9.84
N PHE A 37 -0.17 2.65 -11.01
CA PHE A 37 -0.05 3.58 -12.14
C PHE A 37 -1.31 3.60 -13.02
N TYR A 38 -2.19 2.61 -12.87
CA TYR A 38 -3.47 2.51 -13.55
C TYR A 38 -4.61 2.45 -12.53
N PRO A 39 -4.84 3.55 -11.78
CA PRO A 39 -5.81 3.56 -10.70
C PRO A 39 -7.22 3.37 -11.24
N LYS A 40 -7.95 2.43 -10.64
CA LYS A 40 -9.39 2.28 -10.84
C LYS A 40 -10.12 2.90 -9.65
N SER A 41 -11.24 3.57 -9.90
CA SER A 41 -12.02 4.25 -8.86
C SER A 41 -12.47 3.28 -7.76
N GLU A 42 -12.78 2.03 -8.11
CA GLU A 42 -13.23 1.03 -7.14
C GLU A 42 -12.19 0.72 -6.06
N PHE A 43 -10.91 0.99 -6.32
CA PHE A 43 -9.80 0.72 -5.41
C PHE A 43 -9.20 1.98 -4.79
N PHE A 44 -9.23 3.11 -5.49
CA PHE A 44 -8.56 4.36 -5.06
C PHE A 44 -9.49 5.43 -4.51
N ASP A 45 -10.79 5.33 -4.78
CA ASP A 45 -11.77 6.25 -4.22
C ASP A 45 -12.21 5.79 -2.83
N TYR A 46 -12.06 6.67 -1.83
CA TYR A 46 -12.40 6.42 -0.43
C TYR A 46 -13.86 5.97 -0.29
N ASP A 47 -14.77 6.61 -1.05
CA ASP A 47 -16.19 6.32 -0.95
C ASP A 47 -16.52 4.89 -1.38
N TYR A 48 -15.70 4.33 -2.28
CA TYR A 48 -15.82 2.96 -2.76
C TYR A 48 -15.09 1.96 -1.88
N TYR A 49 -13.81 2.19 -1.54
CA TYR A 49 -13.03 1.16 -0.85
C TYR A 49 -13.36 1.05 0.64
N GLN A 50 -13.90 2.09 1.28
CA GLN A 50 -14.22 2.06 2.71
C GLN A 50 -15.20 0.93 3.08
N LYS A 51 -16.06 0.50 2.13
CA LYS A 51 -17.01 -0.59 2.33
C LYS A 51 -16.35 -1.94 2.60
N TYR A 52 -15.08 -2.12 2.22
CA TYR A 52 -14.30 -3.32 2.48
C TYR A 52 -13.55 -3.26 3.83
N ALA A 53 -13.52 -2.09 4.48
CA ALA A 53 -12.98 -1.89 5.82
C ALA A 53 -13.91 -1.03 6.70
N PRO A 54 -15.19 -1.41 6.86
CA PRO A 54 -16.20 -0.57 7.52
C PRO A 54 -15.94 -0.38 9.02
N ASP A 55 -15.27 -1.34 9.65
CA ASP A 55 -14.78 -1.28 11.01
C ASP A 55 -13.77 -0.14 11.20
N LEU A 56 -12.78 -0.01 10.30
CA LEU A 56 -11.80 1.08 10.36
C LEU A 56 -12.39 2.42 9.90
N ALA A 57 -13.32 2.40 8.95
CA ALA A 57 -13.98 3.61 8.44
C ALA A 57 -14.91 4.27 9.46
N ARG A 58 -15.37 3.52 10.47
CA ARG A 58 -16.18 4.05 11.59
C ARG A 58 -15.33 4.60 12.73
N ASP A 59 -14.04 4.28 12.78
CA ASP A 59 -13.14 4.71 13.83
C ASP A 59 -12.50 6.07 13.45
N PRO A 60 -12.76 7.15 14.21
CA PRO A 60 -12.20 8.47 13.94
C PRO A 60 -10.66 8.51 13.92
N PHE A 61 -10.00 7.66 14.73
CA PHE A 61 -8.54 7.60 14.78
C PHE A 61 -7.96 7.07 13.47
N TYR A 62 -8.51 5.98 12.93
CA TYR A 62 -8.06 5.45 11.64
C TYR A 62 -8.42 6.36 10.47
N CYS A 63 -9.55 7.07 10.54
CA CYS A 63 -9.90 8.10 9.57
C CYS A 63 -8.88 9.26 9.58
N TRP A 64 -8.49 9.71 10.77
CA TRP A 64 -7.45 10.72 10.94
C TRP A 64 -6.10 10.25 10.35
N LEU A 65 -5.66 9.04 10.68
CA LEU A 65 -4.44 8.47 10.09
C LEU A 65 -4.52 8.39 8.57
N ASN A 66 -5.64 7.91 8.02
CA ASN A 66 -5.85 7.79 6.58
C ASN A 66 -5.76 9.15 5.87
N ARG A 67 -6.22 10.22 6.52
CA ARG A 67 -6.18 11.59 5.97
C ARG A 67 -4.79 12.23 6.06
N TYR A 68 -4.06 11.99 7.14
CA TYR A 68 -2.84 12.75 7.45
C TYR A 68 -1.53 11.96 7.33
N PHE A 69 -1.55 10.68 6.94
CA PHE A 69 -0.34 9.82 6.93
C PHE A 69 0.90 10.43 6.23
N LEU A 70 0.71 11.18 5.14
CA LEU A 70 1.82 11.88 4.46
C LEU A 70 2.33 13.06 5.28
N VAL A 71 1.44 13.88 5.82
CA VAL A 71 1.79 15.04 6.67
C VAL A 71 2.51 14.59 7.94
N LEU A 72 2.17 13.41 8.47
CA LEU A 72 2.84 12.82 9.63
C LEU A 72 4.32 12.47 9.36
N GLN A 73 4.79 12.46 8.12
CA GLN A 73 6.22 12.30 7.81
C GLN A 73 7.02 13.60 8.03
N ILE A 74 6.38 14.77 8.04
CA ILE A 74 7.07 16.07 8.23
C ILE A 74 7.82 16.17 9.56
N PRO A 75 7.20 15.91 10.74
CA PRO A 75 7.93 15.98 12.01
C PRO A 75 9.08 14.96 12.06
N VAL A 76 8.93 13.78 11.44
CA VAL A 76 9.99 12.79 11.34
C VAL A 76 11.14 13.31 10.47
N ALA A 77 10.84 13.93 9.33
CA ALA A 77 11.85 14.51 8.45
C ALA A 77 12.62 15.66 9.13
N ILE A 78 11.94 16.52 9.88
CA ILE A 78 12.57 17.59 10.66
C ILE A 78 13.52 17.01 11.70
N LEU A 79 13.08 16.00 12.47
CA LEU A 79 13.92 15.35 13.46
C LEU A 79 15.17 14.72 12.82
N LEU A 80 15.00 13.99 11.72
CA LEU A 80 16.10 13.38 10.97
C LEU A 80 17.09 14.44 10.44
N TYR A 81 16.57 15.57 9.96
CA TYR A 81 17.40 16.69 9.52
C TYR A 81 18.26 17.26 10.64
N LEU A 82 17.67 17.48 11.82
CA LEU A 82 18.39 17.99 12.97
C LEU A 82 19.46 17.01 13.48
N MET A 83 19.26 15.71 13.28
CA MET A 83 20.21 14.67 13.71
C MET A 83 21.39 14.47 12.75
N GLY A 84 21.16 14.58 11.43
CA GLY A 84 22.18 14.19 10.44
C GLY A 84 22.01 14.81 9.06
N GLY A 85 21.26 15.91 8.98
CA GLY A 85 21.06 16.68 7.75
C GLY A 85 20.30 15.92 6.66
N TRP A 86 20.54 16.34 5.41
CA TRP A 86 19.84 15.82 4.23
C TRP A 86 20.00 14.31 4.02
N SER A 87 21.18 13.75 4.32
CA SER A 87 21.42 12.31 4.19
C SER A 87 20.42 11.51 5.02
N TYR A 88 20.14 11.94 6.25
CA TYR A 88 19.19 11.25 7.13
C TYR A 88 17.75 11.33 6.62
N ILE A 89 17.35 12.45 6.00
CA ILE A 89 16.04 12.54 5.32
C ILE A 89 15.99 11.57 4.15
N VAL A 90 17.01 11.59 3.27
CA VAL A 90 17.05 10.75 2.06
C VAL A 90 16.88 9.28 2.43
N TYR A 91 17.68 8.79 3.38
CA TYR A 91 17.62 7.39 3.78
C TYR A 91 16.41 7.07 4.67
N GLY A 92 16.11 7.89 5.68
CA GLY A 92 15.09 7.61 6.69
C GLY A 92 13.65 7.86 6.24
N VAL A 93 13.44 8.66 5.18
CA VAL A 93 12.11 8.96 4.64
C VAL A 93 11.95 8.32 3.26
N PHE A 94 12.77 8.71 2.29
CA PHE A 94 12.55 8.35 0.88
C PHE A 94 13.00 6.92 0.56
N VAL A 95 14.27 6.59 0.80
CA VAL A 95 14.78 5.24 0.53
C VAL A 95 14.03 4.21 1.38
N ARG A 96 13.79 4.52 2.67
CA ARG A 96 12.94 3.68 3.55
C ARG A 96 11.57 3.39 2.93
N ALA A 97 10.88 4.40 2.39
CA ALA A 97 9.56 4.23 1.80
C ALA A 97 9.61 3.37 0.53
N VAL A 98 10.59 3.60 -0.34
CA VAL A 98 10.79 2.80 -1.57
C VAL A 98 11.06 1.33 -1.23
N VAL A 99 12.00 1.07 -0.30
CA VAL A 99 12.31 -0.30 0.14
C VAL A 99 11.08 -0.96 0.75
N LEU A 100 10.37 -0.25 1.65
CA LEU A 100 9.14 -0.76 2.26
C LEU A 100 8.12 -1.18 1.21
N TRP A 101 7.83 -0.31 0.24
CA TRP A 101 6.86 -0.61 -0.82
C TRP A 101 7.28 -1.82 -1.65
N HIS A 102 8.51 -1.87 -2.16
CA HIS A 102 8.97 -3.02 -2.93
C HIS A 102 8.94 -4.31 -2.12
N THR A 103 9.36 -4.30 -0.85
CA THR A 103 9.27 -5.48 0.02
C THR A 103 7.84 -5.94 0.19
N THR A 104 6.88 -5.03 0.42
CA THR A 104 5.46 -5.41 0.51
C THR A 104 4.90 -5.92 -0.81
N TRP A 105 5.29 -5.34 -1.94
CA TRP A 105 4.80 -5.76 -3.24
C TRP A 105 5.42 -7.07 -3.74
N LEU A 106 6.60 -7.46 -3.23
CA LEU A 106 7.15 -8.80 -3.45
C LEU A 106 6.23 -9.89 -2.91
N ILE A 107 5.44 -9.62 -1.86
CA ILE A 107 4.41 -10.55 -1.39
C ILE A 107 3.39 -10.77 -2.50
N ASN A 108 2.82 -9.70 -3.06
CA ASN A 108 1.83 -9.80 -4.13
C ASN A 108 2.38 -10.42 -5.43
N SER A 109 3.67 -10.22 -5.73
CA SER A 109 4.26 -10.68 -6.99
C SER A 109 5.00 -12.01 -6.85
N VAL A 110 6.13 -12.04 -6.15
CA VAL A 110 7.00 -13.21 -6.09
C VAL A 110 6.30 -14.38 -5.41
N THR A 111 5.64 -14.14 -4.26
CA THR A 111 5.06 -15.25 -3.49
C THR A 111 3.82 -15.88 -4.14
N HIS A 112 3.20 -15.18 -5.09
CA HIS A 112 2.08 -15.70 -5.90
C HIS A 112 2.54 -16.42 -7.16
N MET A 113 3.79 -16.24 -7.58
CA MET A 113 4.33 -16.81 -8.83
C MET A 113 5.34 -17.93 -8.60
N TRP A 114 6.13 -17.84 -7.52
CA TRP A 114 7.21 -18.77 -7.21
C TRP A 114 7.15 -19.22 -5.76
N GLY A 115 7.13 -20.53 -5.55
CA GLY A 115 7.10 -21.15 -4.24
C GLY A 115 6.55 -22.57 -4.30
N TYR A 116 6.59 -23.26 -3.17
CA TYR A 116 6.00 -24.57 -3.03
C TYR A 116 4.55 -24.45 -2.53
N ARG A 117 3.67 -25.27 -3.08
CA ARG A 117 2.28 -25.40 -2.63
C ARG A 117 2.04 -26.88 -2.31
N THR A 118 2.58 -27.29 -1.17
CA THR A 118 2.36 -28.62 -0.57
C THR A 118 1.08 -28.63 0.23
#